data_AF-A0AAW1QRT1-F1
#
_entry.id   AF-A0AAW1QRT1-F1
#
_cell.length_a   1.000
_cell.length_b   1.000
_cell.length_c   1.000
_cell.angle_alpha   90.00
_cell.angle_beta   90.00
_cell.angle_gamma   90.00
#
_symmetry.space_group_name_H-M   'P 1'
#
loop_
_entity.id
_entity.type
_entity.pdbx_description
1 polymer ?
#
loop_
_entity_poly.entity_id
_entity_poly.type
_entity_poly.pdbx_seq_one_letter_code
_entity_poly.pdbx_strand_id
1 'polypeptide(L)'
;MCTTRTLLLRQRSQLHRHQVRCRAEERPASQLADQGPKQSQEPPQQPATSNLAVSIGIGLVYAALLGYAFFLSPNQTPFRDQYFLEKLVGVGVQDGVTINSVFSQLFLIMGVYPAIYAALLIPSARSANKIPAWPFVAVSFFLGAFALGPYFALWSPSQDVQAPPRKEELEGWKNLGLKITESRANGILLLVASLVIFGQAATAGGAAWAEYGRLFDESRFVHVTSVDFLTLSCFAPFWMYNDASARQWEPRDKLLPILSLLPVVGPAIYLVLRPRAE
;
A
#
# COMPACT_ATOMS: atom_id res chain seq x y z
N MET A 1 27.97 -48.91 -59.82
CA MET A 1 28.28 -47.49 -59.48
C MET A 1 27.72 -47.03 -58.11
N CYS A 2 27.18 -47.91 -57.25
CA CYS A 2 26.57 -47.48 -55.97
C CYS A 2 27.49 -47.63 -54.73
N THR A 3 28.57 -48.41 -54.82
CA THR A 3 29.38 -48.77 -53.65
C THR A 3 30.50 -47.76 -53.33
N THR A 4 30.96 -46.99 -54.31
CA THR A 4 32.11 -46.07 -54.16
C THR A 4 31.73 -44.74 -53.49
N ARG A 5 30.46 -44.31 -53.62
CA ARG A 5 29.97 -43.04 -53.06
C ARG A 5 29.80 -43.11 -51.53
N THR A 6 29.41 -44.26 -50.99
CA THR A 6 29.17 -44.45 -49.56
C THR A 6 30.47 -44.50 -48.76
N LEU A 7 31.55 -45.03 -49.35
CA LEU A 7 32.88 -45.06 -48.74
C LEU A 7 33.49 -43.64 -48.63
N LEU A 8 33.36 -42.82 -49.68
CA LEU A 8 33.85 -41.43 -49.67
C LEU A 8 33.11 -40.55 -48.65
N LEU A 9 31.79 -40.75 -48.47
CA LEU A 9 31.01 -40.02 -47.47
C LEU A 9 31.38 -40.43 -46.03
N ARG A 10 31.68 -41.71 -45.80
CA ARG A 10 32.10 -42.21 -44.48
C ARG A 10 33.50 -41.71 -44.10
N GLN A 11 34.40 -41.58 -45.08
CA GLN A 11 35.76 -41.05 -44.86
C GLN A 11 35.75 -39.54 -44.58
N ARG A 12 34.89 -38.77 -45.25
CA ARG A 12 34.73 -37.31 -45.00
C ARG A 12 34.16 -37.01 -43.60
N SER A 13 33.22 -37.84 -43.13
CA SER A 13 32.64 -37.73 -41.77
C SER A 13 33.67 -38.00 -40.66
N GLN A 14 34.56 -38.97 -40.85
CA GLN A 14 35.62 -39.30 -39.90
C GLN A 14 36.69 -38.19 -39.81
N LEU A 15 37.10 -37.64 -40.96
CA LEU A 15 38.03 -36.50 -41.02
C LEU A 15 37.45 -35.24 -40.33
N HIS A 16 36.16 -34.97 -40.52
CA HIS A 16 35.50 -33.83 -39.88
C HIS A 16 35.37 -33.99 -38.36
N ARG A 17 35.15 -35.22 -37.85
CA ARG A 17 35.15 -35.48 -36.40
C ARG A 17 36.54 -35.35 -35.78
N HIS A 18 37.59 -35.79 -36.49
CA HIS A 18 38.96 -35.62 -36.01
C HIS A 18 39.40 -34.15 -35.99
N GLN A 19 39.05 -33.36 -37.01
CA GLN A 19 39.34 -31.92 -37.02
C GLN A 19 38.61 -31.16 -35.90
N VAL A 20 37.34 -31.49 -35.62
CA VAL A 20 36.59 -30.87 -34.51
C VAL A 20 37.20 -31.24 -33.15
N ARG A 21 37.70 -32.48 -33.00
CA ARG A 21 38.36 -32.94 -31.76
C ARG A 21 39.72 -32.26 -31.55
N CYS A 22 40.55 -32.15 -32.58
CA CYS A 22 41.82 -31.41 -32.49
C CYS A 22 41.60 -29.91 -32.20
N ARG A 23 40.56 -29.29 -32.77
CA ARG A 23 40.23 -27.88 -32.51
C ARG A 23 39.68 -27.61 -31.10
N ALA A 24 39.21 -28.65 -30.40
CA ALA A 24 38.77 -28.54 -29.00
C ALA A 24 39.95 -28.60 -28.01
N GLU A 25 41.09 -29.17 -28.41
CA GLU A 25 42.28 -29.34 -27.59
C GLU A 25 43.25 -28.13 -27.65
N GLU A 26 43.16 -27.30 -28.68
CA GLU A 26 43.96 -26.07 -28.85
C GLU A 26 43.24 -24.79 -28.37
N ARG A 27 42.52 -24.84 -27.24
CA ARG A 27 42.21 -23.60 -26.52
C ARG A 27 43.46 -23.20 -25.72
N PRO A 28 44.11 -22.06 -26.01
CA PRO A 28 45.22 -21.62 -25.20
C PRO A 28 44.73 -21.38 -23.76
N ALA A 29 45.45 -21.96 -22.81
CA ALA A 29 45.28 -21.80 -21.37
C ALA A 29 45.66 -20.38 -20.90
N SER A 30 45.05 -19.35 -21.50
CA SER A 30 45.34 -17.94 -21.24
C SER A 30 44.09 -17.08 -21.04
N GLN A 31 42.94 -17.68 -20.70
CA GLN A 31 41.71 -16.95 -20.34
C GLN A 31 41.14 -17.35 -18.97
N LEU A 32 41.89 -18.08 -18.14
CA LEU A 32 41.44 -18.51 -16.80
C LEU A 32 41.96 -17.64 -15.65
N ALA A 33 42.50 -16.45 -15.95
CA ALA A 33 43.02 -15.52 -14.94
C ALA A 33 42.65 -14.08 -15.27
N ASP A 34 41.35 -13.75 -15.34
CA ASP A 34 40.85 -12.40 -15.03
C ASP A 34 39.34 -12.38 -14.76
N GLN A 35 38.91 -13.14 -13.75
CA GLN A 35 37.67 -12.83 -13.06
C GLN A 35 38.04 -12.38 -11.65
N GLY A 36 38.48 -11.11 -11.56
CA GLY A 36 38.44 -10.39 -10.30
C GLY A 36 37.03 -10.47 -9.70
N PRO A 37 36.90 -10.42 -8.36
CA PRO A 37 35.63 -10.59 -7.69
C PRO A 37 34.63 -9.60 -8.29
N LYS A 38 33.51 -10.13 -8.82
CA LYS A 38 32.33 -9.32 -9.15
C LYS A 38 31.99 -8.54 -7.88
N GLN A 39 32.35 -7.25 -7.85
CA GLN A 39 31.78 -6.31 -6.91
C GLN A 39 30.27 -6.37 -7.14
N SER A 40 29.58 -7.06 -6.22
CA SER A 40 28.20 -6.79 -5.94
C SER A 40 28.14 -5.30 -5.63
N GLN A 41 27.74 -4.50 -6.62
CA GLN A 41 27.36 -3.12 -6.37
C GLN A 41 26.13 -3.20 -5.49
N GLU A 42 26.34 -3.07 -4.19
CA GLU A 42 25.29 -2.81 -3.22
C GLU A 42 24.56 -1.55 -3.72
N PRO A 43 23.25 -1.62 -4.01
CA PRO A 43 22.50 -0.44 -4.42
C PRO A 43 22.64 0.62 -3.32
N PRO A 44 22.67 1.92 -3.66
CA PRO A 44 23.06 2.97 -2.73
C PRO A 44 22.26 2.88 -1.43
N GLN A 45 22.94 2.48 -0.35
CA GLN A 45 22.41 2.55 1.00
C GLN A 45 22.10 4.01 1.29
N GLN A 46 20.81 4.34 1.37
CA GLN A 46 20.38 5.64 1.88
C GLN A 46 21.01 5.84 3.27
N PRO A 47 21.64 6.99 3.53
CA PRO A 47 22.36 7.20 4.78
C PRO A 47 21.38 7.07 5.96
N ALA A 48 21.76 6.33 7.00
CA ALA A 48 20.91 6.10 8.17
C ALA A 48 20.34 7.39 8.81
N THR A 49 21.02 8.52 8.59
CA THR A 49 20.60 9.86 9.00
C THR A 49 19.34 10.36 8.28
N SER A 50 19.11 10.01 7.01
CA SER A 50 17.91 10.45 6.27
C SER A 50 16.64 9.77 6.78
N ASN A 51 16.74 8.48 7.11
CA ASN A 51 15.60 7.72 7.62
C ASN A 51 15.20 8.21 9.02
N LEU A 52 16.16 8.51 9.88
CA LEU A 52 15.89 9.05 11.21
C LEU A 52 15.18 10.42 11.15
N ALA A 53 15.63 11.32 10.26
CA ALA A 53 15.01 12.63 10.11
C ALA A 53 13.54 12.53 9.65
N VAL A 54 13.24 11.62 8.72
CA VAL A 54 11.87 11.35 8.25
C VAL A 54 11.02 10.78 9.38
N SER A 55 11.52 9.78 10.11
CA SER A 55 10.84 9.21 11.28
C SER A 55 10.52 10.25 12.34
N ILE A 56 11.48 11.13 12.68
CA ILE A 56 11.26 12.24 13.62
C ILE A 56 10.23 13.21 13.07
N GLY A 57 10.32 13.59 11.79
CA GLY A 57 9.36 14.49 11.14
C GLY A 57 7.93 13.95 11.21
N ILE A 58 7.72 12.68 10.86
CA ILE A 58 6.42 12.00 10.95
C ILE A 58 5.97 11.92 12.42
N GLY A 59 6.88 11.60 13.35
CA GLY A 59 6.60 11.56 14.78
C GLY A 59 6.14 12.92 15.33
N LEU A 60 6.73 14.02 14.88
CA LEU A 60 6.32 15.38 15.25
C LEU A 60 4.95 15.73 14.68
N VAL A 61 4.68 15.39 13.41
CA VAL A 61 3.34 15.56 12.80
C VAL A 61 2.30 14.77 13.59
N TYR A 62 2.61 13.52 13.94
CA TYR A 62 1.74 12.68 14.75
C TYR A 62 1.49 13.27 16.15
N ALA A 63 2.53 13.72 16.84
CA ALA A 63 2.41 14.36 18.15
C ALA A 63 1.61 15.66 18.09
N ALA A 64 1.80 16.46 17.03
CA ALA A 64 1.02 17.67 16.78
C ALA A 64 -0.46 17.35 16.53
N LEU A 65 -0.77 16.29 15.77
CA LEU A 65 -2.15 15.84 15.54
C LEU A 65 -2.81 15.39 16.83
N LEU A 66 -2.12 14.61 17.67
CA LEU A 66 -2.63 14.23 18.99
C LEU A 66 -2.87 15.46 19.87
N GLY A 67 -1.87 16.34 19.97
CA GLY A 67 -1.99 17.58 20.74
C GLY A 67 -3.17 18.43 20.25
N TYR A 68 -3.35 18.55 18.93
CA TYR A 68 -4.48 19.24 18.34
C TYR A 68 -5.82 18.59 18.74
N ALA A 69 -5.94 17.28 18.57
CA ALA A 69 -7.17 16.54 18.85
C ALA A 69 -7.62 16.64 20.32
N PHE A 70 -6.70 16.64 21.28
CA PHE A 70 -7.04 16.71 22.71
C PHE A 70 -7.22 18.13 23.23
N PHE A 71 -6.39 19.08 22.78
CA PHE A 71 -6.32 20.41 23.40
C PHE A 71 -6.96 21.52 22.57
N LEU A 72 -6.92 21.45 21.23
CA LEU A 72 -7.34 22.55 20.35
C LEU A 72 -8.65 22.28 19.63
N SER A 73 -9.05 21.01 19.46
CA SER A 73 -10.28 20.64 18.79
C SER A 73 -11.51 21.24 19.50
N PRO A 74 -12.53 21.70 18.75
CA PRO A 74 -13.74 22.26 19.33
C PRO A 74 -14.41 21.20 20.21
N ASN A 75 -14.88 21.57 21.40
CA ASN A 75 -15.50 20.62 22.33
C ASN A 75 -16.70 21.25 23.02
N GLN A 76 -17.60 21.82 22.21
CA GLN A 76 -18.77 22.52 22.73
C GLN A 76 -19.89 21.55 23.09
N THR A 77 -19.87 20.32 22.54
CA THR A 77 -20.97 19.35 22.68
C THR A 77 -20.54 17.91 23.03
N PRO A 78 -19.80 17.67 24.13
CA PRO A 78 -19.27 16.34 24.46
C PRO A 78 -20.35 15.25 24.61
N PHE A 79 -21.53 15.59 25.17
CA PHE A 79 -22.63 14.62 25.30
C PHE A 79 -23.24 14.21 23.94
N ARG A 80 -23.31 15.16 23.00
CA ARG A 80 -23.80 14.90 21.63
C ARG A 80 -22.82 14.02 20.88
N ASP A 81 -21.52 14.23 21.09
CA ASP A 81 -20.46 13.45 20.45
C ASP A 81 -20.50 11.97 20.87
N GLN A 82 -20.64 11.72 22.18
CA GLN A 82 -20.86 10.38 22.73
C GLN A 82 -22.12 9.74 22.12
N TYR A 83 -23.23 10.47 22.11
CA TYR A 83 -24.49 9.99 21.54
C TYR A 83 -24.38 9.65 20.05
N PHE A 84 -23.69 10.47 19.25
CA PHE A 84 -23.41 10.18 17.84
C PHE A 84 -22.58 8.92 17.67
N LEU A 85 -21.51 8.76 18.45
CA LEU A 85 -20.66 7.59 18.39
C LEU A 85 -21.43 6.30 18.72
N GLU A 86 -22.19 6.29 19.81
CA GLU A 86 -23.00 5.13 20.21
C GLU A 86 -23.97 4.73 19.11
N LYS A 87 -24.60 5.73 18.48
CA LYS A 87 -25.59 5.51 17.42
C LYS A 87 -24.96 5.05 16.10
N LEU A 88 -23.78 5.57 15.73
CA LEU A 88 -23.05 5.12 14.54
C LEU A 88 -22.51 3.69 14.68
N VAL A 89 -22.12 3.29 15.90
CA VAL A 89 -21.66 1.92 16.21
C VAL A 89 -22.83 0.94 16.41
N GLY A 90 -24.06 1.44 16.52
CA GLY A 90 -25.27 0.62 16.69
C GLY A 90 -25.58 0.21 18.13
N VAL A 91 -24.89 0.82 19.12
CA VAL A 91 -25.14 0.63 20.56
C VAL A 91 -26.12 1.68 21.11
N GLY A 92 -26.36 2.76 20.36
CA GLY A 92 -27.18 3.89 20.78
C GLY A 92 -28.69 3.64 20.79
N VAL A 93 -29.40 4.58 21.41
CA VAL A 93 -30.87 4.56 21.55
C VAL A 93 -31.55 4.67 20.18
N GLN A 94 -32.53 3.79 19.92
CA GLN A 94 -33.39 3.84 18.74
C GLN A 94 -34.54 4.84 18.96
N ASP A 95 -34.21 6.12 18.92
CA ASP A 95 -35.13 7.25 19.16
C ASP A 95 -35.69 7.90 17.87
N GLY A 96 -35.37 7.35 16.70
CA GLY A 96 -35.82 7.86 15.40
C GLY A 96 -35.12 9.14 14.92
N VAL A 97 -34.22 9.73 15.72
CA VAL A 97 -33.41 10.89 15.29
C VAL A 97 -32.40 10.43 14.24
N THR A 98 -32.22 11.14 13.14
CA THR A 98 -31.20 10.80 12.15
C THR A 98 -29.95 11.64 12.37
N ILE A 99 -28.77 11.01 12.37
CA ILE A 99 -27.50 11.75 12.31
C ILE A 99 -27.41 12.41 10.94
N ASN A 100 -26.75 13.57 10.89
CA ASN A 100 -26.43 14.23 9.64
C ASN A 100 -25.86 13.23 8.61
N SER A 101 -26.42 13.26 7.40
CA SER A 101 -26.13 12.28 6.36
C SER A 101 -24.69 12.37 5.85
N VAL A 102 -24.15 13.58 5.70
CA VAL A 102 -22.76 13.83 5.29
C VAL A 102 -21.80 13.27 6.32
N PHE A 103 -22.03 13.55 7.60
CA PHE A 103 -21.19 13.01 8.67
C PHE A 103 -21.26 11.48 8.76
N SER A 104 -22.46 10.91 8.57
CA SER A 104 -22.62 9.45 8.50
C SER A 104 -21.80 8.83 7.36
N GLN A 105 -21.76 9.47 6.19
CA GLN A 105 -20.92 9.00 5.07
C GLN A 105 -19.42 9.14 5.37
N LEU A 106 -19.00 10.24 6.02
CA LEU A 106 -17.62 10.40 6.49
C LEU A 106 -17.25 9.29 7.48
N PHE A 107 -18.12 8.97 8.43
CA PHE A 107 -17.84 7.89 9.37
C PHE A 107 -17.72 6.52 8.67
N LEU A 108 -18.57 6.24 7.67
CA LEU A 108 -18.48 5.01 6.88
C LEU A 108 -17.20 4.93 6.04
N ILE A 109 -16.75 6.04 5.43
CA ILE A 109 -15.50 6.04 4.64
C ILE A 109 -14.28 5.76 5.52
N MET A 110 -14.33 6.13 6.80
CA MET A 110 -13.30 5.79 7.78
C MET A 110 -13.20 4.30 8.08
N GLY A 111 -14.17 3.46 7.68
CA GLY A 111 -14.01 2.01 7.66
C GLY A 111 -13.37 1.48 6.36
N VAL A 112 -13.64 2.13 5.23
CA VAL A 112 -13.06 1.78 3.93
C VAL A 112 -11.58 2.14 3.87
N TYR A 113 -11.20 3.28 4.46
CA TYR A 113 -9.84 3.79 4.31
C TYR A 113 -8.79 2.92 5.01
N PRO A 114 -8.97 2.48 6.26
CA PRO A 114 -8.13 1.48 6.91
C PRO A 114 -8.00 0.19 6.11
N ALA A 115 -9.04 -0.26 5.41
CA ALA A 115 -8.96 -1.43 4.54
C ALA A 115 -8.08 -1.20 3.29
N ILE A 116 -8.09 0.01 2.73
CA ILE A 116 -7.14 0.42 1.69
C ILE A 116 -5.71 0.42 2.26
N TYR A 117 -5.50 1.01 3.44
CA TYR A 117 -4.21 1.00 4.11
C TYR A 117 -3.73 -0.41 4.46
N ALA A 118 -4.63 -1.32 4.85
CA ALA A 118 -4.32 -2.73 5.02
C ALA A 118 -3.73 -3.32 3.73
N ALA A 119 -4.34 -2.99 2.59
CA ALA A 119 -3.92 -3.48 1.29
C ALA A 119 -2.61 -2.86 0.79
N LEU A 120 -2.25 -1.66 1.23
CA LEU A 120 -0.98 -1.01 0.93
C LEU A 120 0.15 -1.47 1.87
N LEU A 121 -0.14 -1.58 3.17
CA LEU A 121 0.88 -1.79 4.20
C LEU A 121 1.25 -3.27 4.40
N ILE A 122 0.27 -4.17 4.43
CA ILE A 122 0.50 -5.58 4.77
C ILE A 122 1.37 -6.30 3.71
N PRO A 123 1.11 -6.14 2.39
CA PRO A 123 1.93 -6.81 1.38
C PRO A 123 3.31 -6.19 1.19
N SER A 124 3.37 -4.84 1.13
CA SER A 124 4.53 -4.13 0.55
C SER A 124 5.24 -3.18 1.50
N ALA A 125 4.67 -2.86 2.66
CA ALA A 125 5.33 -1.98 3.64
C ALA A 125 6.01 -2.77 4.77
N ARG A 126 6.62 -3.94 4.51
CA ARG A 126 7.32 -4.67 5.57
C ARG A 126 8.50 -3.82 6.07
N SER A 127 8.49 -3.45 7.35
CA SER A 127 9.52 -2.60 7.95
C SER A 127 10.83 -3.36 8.14
N ALA A 128 11.97 -2.71 7.88
CA ALA A 128 13.29 -3.26 8.17
C ALA A 128 13.46 -3.60 9.67
N ASN A 129 12.77 -2.86 10.54
CA ASN A 129 12.77 -3.06 11.99
C ASN A 129 11.91 -4.27 12.42
N LYS A 130 11.34 -5.03 11.48
CA LYS A 130 10.47 -6.21 11.71
C LYS A 130 9.21 -5.91 12.53
N ILE A 131 8.77 -4.65 12.55
CA ILE A 131 7.52 -4.23 13.21
C ILE A 131 6.34 -4.61 12.31
N PRO A 132 5.39 -5.44 12.78
CA PRO A 132 4.23 -5.82 11.99
C PRO A 132 3.23 -4.66 11.85
N ALA A 133 2.71 -4.43 10.64
CA ALA A 133 1.71 -3.40 10.37
C ALA A 133 0.31 -3.77 10.89
N TRP A 134 -0.01 -5.07 10.94
CA TRP A 134 -1.38 -5.55 11.18
C TRP A 134 -2.02 -5.06 12.49
N PRO A 135 -1.32 -4.91 13.64
CA PRO A 135 -1.96 -4.41 14.86
C PRO A 135 -2.41 -2.96 14.69
N PHE A 136 -1.56 -2.12 14.07
CA PHE A 136 -1.85 -0.72 13.81
C PHE A 136 -3.00 -0.55 12.80
N VAL A 137 -3.02 -1.40 11.77
CA VAL A 137 -4.12 -1.46 10.80
C VAL A 137 -5.43 -1.93 11.44
N ALA A 138 -5.40 -2.92 12.33
CA ALA A 138 -6.60 -3.42 12.99
C ALA A 138 -7.23 -2.34 13.90
N VAL A 139 -6.39 -1.64 14.66
CA VAL A 139 -6.85 -0.56 15.55
C VAL A 139 -7.28 0.70 14.77
N SER A 140 -6.76 0.90 13.54
CA SER A 140 -7.13 2.08 12.73
C SER A 140 -8.56 2.04 12.19
N PHE A 141 -9.26 0.91 12.24
CA PHE A 141 -10.71 0.88 11.99
C PHE A 141 -11.53 1.69 13.03
N PHE A 142 -10.95 1.95 14.20
CA PHE A 142 -11.60 2.72 15.26
C PHE A 142 -10.96 4.10 15.44
N LEU A 143 -9.62 4.15 15.40
CA LEU A 143 -8.85 5.37 15.70
C LEU A 143 -8.25 6.03 14.45
N GLY A 144 -8.42 5.46 13.26
CA GLY A 144 -7.95 6.08 12.02
C GLY A 144 -6.44 6.32 11.96
N ALA A 145 -6.03 7.49 11.48
CA ALA A 145 -4.62 7.89 11.38
C ALA A 145 -3.93 7.90 12.74
N PHE A 146 -4.66 8.13 13.85
CA PHE A 146 -4.06 8.08 15.19
C PHE A 146 -3.48 6.71 15.53
N ALA A 147 -4.04 5.62 14.99
CA ALA A 147 -3.46 4.29 15.15
C ALA A 147 -2.29 4.02 14.18
N LEU A 148 -2.32 4.60 12.98
CA LEU A 148 -1.28 4.38 11.96
C LEU A 148 -0.04 5.27 12.15
N GLY A 149 -0.18 6.44 12.77
CA GLY A 149 0.89 7.40 12.96
C GLY A 149 2.16 6.83 13.61
N PRO A 150 2.06 6.07 14.73
CA PRO A 150 3.23 5.42 15.33
C PRO A 150 3.92 4.45 14.37
N TYR A 151 3.14 3.70 13.58
CA TYR A 151 3.70 2.81 12.57
C TYR A 151 4.46 3.59 11.50
N PHE A 152 3.90 4.69 11.00
CA PHE A 152 4.55 5.52 9.98
C PHE A 152 5.86 6.14 10.47
N ALA A 153 5.92 6.54 11.75
CA ALA A 153 7.15 7.07 12.35
C ALA A 153 8.22 5.99 12.54
N LEU A 154 7.83 4.78 12.94
CA LEU A 154 8.75 3.65 13.20
C LEU A 154 9.10 2.82 11.97
N TRP A 155 8.41 3.06 10.86
CA TRP A 155 8.61 2.34 9.62
C TRP A 155 9.92 2.77 8.97
N SER A 156 10.72 1.78 8.59
CA SER A 156 11.94 1.98 7.80
C SER A 156 11.83 1.15 6.52
N PRO A 157 12.23 1.72 5.36
CA PRO A 157 12.20 0.99 4.10
C PRO A 157 13.10 -0.25 4.19
N SER A 158 12.54 -1.41 3.85
CA SER A 158 13.29 -2.66 3.76
C SER A 158 13.62 -2.97 2.30
N GLN A 159 14.87 -3.34 2.03
CA GLN A 159 15.31 -3.74 0.69
C GLN A 159 14.91 -5.18 0.34
N ASP A 160 14.51 -5.99 1.34
CA ASP A 160 14.17 -7.40 1.18
C ASP A 160 12.70 -7.62 0.77
N VAL A 161 11.95 -6.54 0.51
CA VAL A 161 10.53 -6.63 0.14
C VAL A 161 10.40 -6.93 -1.34
N GLN A 162 10.01 -8.16 -1.66
CA GLN A 162 9.49 -8.52 -2.98
C GLN A 162 7.97 -8.38 -2.98
N ALA A 163 7.46 -7.40 -3.73
CA ALA A 163 6.06 -7.27 -4.07
C ALA A 163 5.89 -7.45 -5.59
N PRO A 164 4.84 -8.14 -6.07
CA PRO A 164 3.77 -8.78 -5.31
C PRO A 164 4.26 -9.99 -4.47
N PRO A 165 3.54 -10.37 -3.40
CA PRO A 165 3.87 -11.57 -2.62
C PRO A 165 3.93 -12.80 -3.51
N ARG A 166 4.84 -13.74 -3.23
CA ARG A 166 4.87 -15.02 -3.95
C ARG A 166 3.61 -15.85 -3.67
N LYS A 167 3.19 -16.68 -4.61
CA LYS A 167 2.00 -17.54 -4.48
C LYS A 167 2.03 -18.40 -3.24
N GLU A 168 3.20 -18.95 -2.92
CA GLU A 168 3.40 -19.82 -1.76
C GLU A 168 3.18 -19.06 -0.44
N GLU A 169 3.42 -17.73 -0.43
CA GLU A 169 3.14 -16.86 0.73
C GLU A 169 1.64 -16.57 0.90
N LEU A 170 0.83 -16.79 -0.13
CA LEU A 170 -0.64 -16.61 -0.11
C LEU A 170 -1.36 -17.90 0.31
N GLU A 171 -0.66 -19.03 0.37
CA GLU A 171 -1.21 -20.30 0.81
C GLU A 171 -1.32 -20.38 2.34
N GLY A 172 -2.35 -21.08 2.81
CA GLY A 172 -2.58 -21.33 4.24
C GLY A 172 -3.52 -20.35 4.94
N TRP A 173 -4.24 -20.86 5.95
CA TRP A 173 -5.24 -20.11 6.72
C TRP A 173 -4.66 -18.90 7.46
N LYS A 174 -3.37 -18.97 7.85
CA LYS A 174 -2.67 -17.89 8.57
C LYS A 174 -2.44 -16.65 7.70
N ASN A 175 -2.43 -16.81 6.37
CA ASN A 175 -2.16 -15.73 5.41
C ASN A 175 -3.44 -15.17 4.78
N LEU A 176 -4.62 -15.44 5.37
CA LEU A 176 -5.91 -15.02 4.81
C LEU A 176 -6.00 -13.50 4.67
N GLY A 177 -5.47 -12.73 5.63
CA GLY A 177 -5.44 -11.26 5.54
C GLY A 177 -4.60 -10.76 4.36
N LEU A 178 -3.45 -11.41 4.09
CA LEU A 178 -2.62 -11.11 2.92
C LEU A 178 -3.33 -11.49 1.61
N LYS A 179 -4.03 -12.63 1.60
CA LYS A 179 -4.82 -13.08 0.45
C LYS A 179 -5.99 -12.13 0.13
N ILE A 180 -6.71 -11.66 1.15
CA ILE A 180 -7.81 -10.70 0.97
C ILE A 180 -7.27 -9.38 0.43
N THR A 181 -6.20 -8.86 1.02
CA THR A 181 -5.59 -7.58 0.61
C THR A 181 -5.01 -7.62 -0.80
N GLU A 182 -4.53 -8.77 -1.26
CA GLU A 182 -4.02 -8.97 -2.62
C GLU A 182 -5.13 -9.28 -3.65
N SER A 183 -6.35 -9.56 -3.21
CA SER A 183 -7.48 -9.97 -4.08
C SER A 183 -8.06 -8.84 -4.94
N ARG A 184 -8.66 -9.21 -6.10
CA ARG A 184 -9.18 -8.22 -7.09
C ARG A 184 -10.55 -7.75 -6.69
N ALA A 185 -11.32 -8.71 -6.20
CA ALA A 185 -12.56 -8.47 -5.54
C ALA A 185 -12.40 -7.44 -4.42
N ASN A 186 -11.34 -7.50 -3.61
CA ASN A 186 -11.13 -6.52 -2.53
C ASN A 186 -10.94 -5.10 -3.07
N GLY A 187 -10.06 -4.89 -4.04
CA GLY A 187 -9.88 -3.57 -4.67
C GLY A 187 -11.16 -3.04 -5.33
N ILE A 188 -11.89 -3.90 -6.05
CA ILE A 188 -13.16 -3.54 -6.69
C ILE A 188 -14.22 -3.21 -5.65
N LEU A 189 -14.34 -4.01 -4.59
CA LEU A 189 -15.30 -3.77 -3.50
C LEU A 189 -15.02 -2.44 -2.81
N LEU A 190 -13.76 -2.16 -2.48
CA LEU A 190 -13.36 -0.89 -1.87
C LEU A 190 -13.65 0.29 -2.81
N LEU A 191 -13.42 0.15 -4.11
CA LEU A 191 -13.76 1.17 -5.10
C LEU A 191 -15.27 1.42 -5.18
N VAL A 192 -16.08 0.37 -5.29
CA VAL A 192 -17.54 0.49 -5.34
C VAL A 192 -18.07 1.10 -4.05
N ALA A 193 -17.61 0.63 -2.89
CA ALA A 193 -17.99 1.19 -1.59
C ALA A 193 -17.64 2.68 -1.50
N SER A 194 -16.43 3.06 -1.92
CA SER A 194 -16.02 4.48 -1.95
C SER A 194 -16.94 5.31 -2.84
N LEU A 195 -17.19 4.87 -4.08
CA LEU A 195 -18.04 5.59 -5.02
C LEU A 195 -19.48 5.75 -4.52
N VAL A 196 -20.04 4.71 -3.88
CA VAL A 196 -21.37 4.78 -3.27
C VAL A 196 -21.40 5.79 -2.13
N ILE A 197 -20.44 5.73 -1.20
CA ILE A 197 -20.38 6.63 -0.04
C ILE A 197 -20.20 8.09 -0.49
N PHE A 198 -19.27 8.36 -1.41
CA PHE A 198 -19.08 9.70 -1.98
C PHE A 198 -20.32 10.17 -2.74
N GLY A 199 -20.97 9.28 -3.50
CA GLY A 199 -22.22 9.57 -4.19
C GLY A 199 -23.33 10.01 -3.23
N GLN A 200 -23.51 9.28 -2.12
CA GLN A 200 -24.50 9.62 -1.09
C GLN A 200 -24.17 10.95 -0.38
N ALA A 201 -22.89 11.22 -0.10
CA ALA A 201 -22.48 12.48 0.51
C ALA A 201 -22.72 13.66 -0.46
N ALA A 202 -22.41 13.49 -1.74
CA ALA A 202 -22.59 14.51 -2.77
C ALA A 202 -24.08 14.84 -3.00
N THR A 203 -24.98 13.85 -2.88
CA THR A 203 -26.43 14.03 -3.07
C THR A 203 -27.19 14.38 -1.79
N ALA A 204 -26.50 14.54 -0.65
CA ALA A 204 -27.10 14.84 0.66
C ALA A 204 -27.87 16.18 0.74
N GLY A 205 -27.66 17.08 -0.21
CA GLY A 205 -28.33 18.38 -0.29
C GLY A 205 -27.66 19.48 0.56
N GLY A 206 -27.90 20.75 0.18
CA GLY A 206 -27.19 21.90 0.77
C GLY A 206 -27.43 22.09 2.27
N ALA A 207 -28.63 21.78 2.77
CA ALA A 207 -28.95 21.88 4.19
C ALA A 207 -28.11 20.91 5.04
N ALA A 208 -27.90 19.68 4.56
CA ALA A 208 -27.08 18.69 5.25
C ALA A 208 -25.60 19.10 5.29
N TRP A 209 -25.08 19.70 4.20
CA TRP A 209 -23.72 20.25 4.17
C TRP A 209 -23.55 21.47 5.07
N ALA A 210 -24.54 22.36 5.15
CA ALA A 210 -24.52 23.50 6.06
C ALA A 210 -24.52 23.04 7.54
N GLU A 211 -25.35 22.05 7.87
CA GLU A 211 -25.35 21.44 9.20
C GLU A 211 -24.03 20.75 9.51
N TYR A 212 -23.44 20.03 8.55
CA TYR A 212 -22.12 19.43 8.72
C TYR A 212 -21.05 20.48 9.03
N GLY A 213 -21.07 21.63 8.36
CA GLY A 213 -20.17 22.75 8.66
C GLY A 213 -20.30 23.23 10.11
N ARG A 214 -21.54 23.39 10.59
CA ARG A 214 -21.78 23.74 12.00
C ARG A 214 -21.29 22.65 12.95
N LEU A 215 -21.53 21.38 12.62
CA LEU A 215 -21.06 20.25 13.42
C LEU A 215 -19.52 20.21 13.47
N PHE A 216 -18.84 20.52 12.38
CA PHE A 216 -17.38 20.61 12.32
C PHE A 216 -16.82 21.68 13.25
N ASP A 217 -17.53 22.80 13.46
CA ASP A 217 -17.08 23.89 14.35
C ASP A 217 -17.42 23.65 15.83
N GLU A 218 -18.45 22.83 16.13
CA GLU A 218 -18.93 22.62 17.50
C GLU A 218 -18.45 21.30 18.12
N SER A 219 -18.42 20.22 17.33
CA SER A 219 -18.22 18.84 17.78
C SER A 219 -16.77 18.40 17.64
N ARG A 220 -16.19 17.91 18.73
CA ARG A 220 -14.83 17.36 18.74
C ARG A 220 -14.76 16.14 17.84
N PHE A 221 -15.74 15.27 17.98
CA PHE A 221 -15.78 14.01 17.25
C PHE A 221 -15.83 14.25 15.75
N VAL A 222 -16.76 15.09 15.27
CA VAL A 222 -16.89 15.41 13.83
C VAL A 222 -15.63 16.08 13.30
N HIS A 223 -15.09 17.04 14.05
CA HIS A 223 -13.90 17.78 13.66
C HIS A 223 -12.67 16.86 13.54
N VAL A 224 -12.40 16.07 14.58
CA VAL A 224 -11.24 15.17 14.62
C VAL A 224 -11.35 14.09 13.56
N THR A 225 -12.52 13.50 13.33
CA THR A 225 -12.73 12.53 12.25
C THR A 225 -12.46 13.14 10.87
N SER A 226 -12.85 14.39 10.65
CA SER A 226 -12.58 15.11 9.40
C SER A 226 -11.09 15.37 9.18
N VAL A 227 -10.40 15.81 10.23
CA VAL A 227 -8.94 16.00 10.21
C VAL A 227 -8.22 14.67 9.99
N ASP A 228 -8.72 13.58 10.58
CA ASP A 228 -8.17 12.24 10.40
C ASP A 228 -8.30 11.76 8.94
N PHE A 229 -9.48 11.94 8.34
CA PHE A 229 -9.72 11.68 6.92
C PHE A 229 -8.74 12.45 6.01
N LEU A 230 -8.53 13.73 6.27
CA LEU A 230 -7.57 14.55 5.53
C LEU A 230 -6.13 14.07 5.73
N THR A 231 -5.78 13.69 6.95
CA THR A 231 -4.45 13.17 7.29
C THR A 231 -4.16 11.89 6.52
N LEU A 232 -5.08 10.92 6.55
CA LEU A 232 -4.97 9.70 5.76
C LEU A 232 -4.93 9.98 4.25
N SER A 233 -5.64 11.01 3.79
CA SER A 233 -5.59 11.47 2.40
C SER A 233 -4.24 12.02 2.01
N CYS A 234 -3.60 12.80 2.89
CA CYS A 234 -2.27 13.35 2.67
C CYS A 234 -1.17 12.28 2.66
N PHE A 235 -1.30 11.22 3.48
CA PHE A 235 -0.32 10.13 3.52
C PHE A 235 -0.50 9.10 2.39
N ALA A 236 -1.70 8.98 1.81
CA ALA A 236 -1.99 7.95 0.82
C ALA A 236 -1.08 7.99 -0.43
N PRO A 237 -0.73 9.16 -1.03
CA PRO A 237 0.17 9.24 -2.18
C PRO A 237 1.53 8.59 -1.92
N PHE A 238 2.10 8.81 -0.72
CA PHE A 238 3.37 8.21 -0.32
C PHE A 238 3.27 6.69 -0.28
N TRP A 239 2.24 6.14 0.36
CA TRP A 239 2.07 4.69 0.49
C TRP A 239 1.72 4.00 -0.82
N MET A 240 0.94 4.66 -1.69
CA MET A 240 0.70 4.21 -3.05
C MET A 240 1.99 4.18 -3.87
N TYR A 241 2.83 5.22 -3.76
CA TYR A 241 4.11 5.27 -4.45
C TYR A 241 5.08 4.19 -3.94
N ASN A 242 5.12 3.96 -2.63
CA ASN A 242 5.92 2.91 -2.03
C ASN A 242 5.49 1.51 -2.53
N ASP A 243 4.18 1.21 -2.51
CA ASP A 243 3.64 -0.07 -3.02
C ASP A 243 3.90 -0.22 -4.54
N ALA A 244 3.72 0.84 -5.32
CA ALA A 244 3.92 0.80 -6.77
C ALA A 244 5.39 0.63 -7.15
N SER A 245 6.30 1.23 -6.39
CA SER A 245 7.75 1.09 -6.59
C SER A 245 8.20 -0.33 -6.25
N ALA A 246 7.72 -0.90 -5.13
CA ALA A 246 8.00 -2.28 -4.76
C ALA A 246 7.52 -3.28 -5.82
N ARG A 247 6.40 -2.98 -6.49
CA ARG A 247 5.80 -3.80 -7.57
C ARG A 247 6.34 -3.48 -8.97
N GLN A 248 7.29 -2.55 -9.11
CA GLN A 248 7.82 -2.09 -10.39
C GLN A 248 6.71 -1.70 -11.39
N TRP A 249 5.66 -1.02 -10.92
CA TRP A 249 4.55 -0.63 -11.78
C TRP A 249 4.96 0.54 -12.70
N GLU A 250 5.13 0.25 -14.00
CA GLU A 250 5.60 1.22 -15.00
C GLU A 250 4.74 2.50 -15.14
N PRO A 251 3.40 2.45 -15.12
CA PRO A 251 2.56 3.65 -15.26
C PRO A 251 2.61 4.59 -14.05
N ARG A 252 3.34 4.25 -12.98
CA ARG A 252 3.27 4.94 -11.69
C ARG A 252 3.55 6.43 -11.79
N ASP A 253 4.52 6.84 -12.59
CA ASP A 253 4.97 8.24 -12.67
C ASP A 253 3.93 9.16 -13.32
N LYS A 254 3.01 8.60 -14.13
CA LYS A 254 1.95 9.35 -14.80
C LYS A 254 0.60 9.21 -14.09
N LEU A 255 0.26 8.00 -13.65
CA LEU A 255 -1.06 7.71 -13.09
C LEU A 255 -1.13 8.02 -11.58
N LEU A 256 -0.09 7.75 -10.79
CA LEU A 256 -0.17 7.97 -9.34
C LEU A 256 -0.41 9.43 -8.96
N PRO A 257 0.20 10.45 -9.60
CA PRO A 257 -0.10 11.84 -9.27
C PRO A 257 -1.58 12.19 -9.48
N ILE A 258 -2.19 11.68 -10.56
CA ILE A 258 -3.61 11.91 -10.87
C ILE A 258 -4.49 11.19 -9.84
N LEU A 259 -4.19 9.93 -9.54
CA LEU A 259 -4.94 9.17 -8.55
C LEU A 259 -4.79 9.78 -7.15
N SER A 260 -3.63 10.33 -6.81
CA SER A 260 -3.36 10.96 -5.52
C SER A 260 -4.23 12.18 -5.21
N LEU A 261 -4.80 12.83 -6.23
CA LEU A 261 -5.71 13.97 -6.05
C LEU A 261 -7.12 13.56 -5.62
N LEU A 262 -7.49 12.29 -5.79
CA LEU A 262 -8.82 11.78 -5.45
C LEU A 262 -8.76 11.02 -4.12
N PRO A 263 -9.17 11.63 -2.99
CA PRO A 263 -9.08 10.98 -1.69
C PRO A 263 -9.91 9.69 -1.68
N VAL A 264 -9.33 8.61 -1.15
CA VAL A 264 -9.89 7.25 -1.10
C VAL A 264 -10.14 6.58 -2.46
N VAL A 265 -10.85 7.24 -3.39
CA VAL A 265 -11.19 6.71 -4.73
C VAL A 265 -9.93 6.44 -5.54
N GLY A 266 -8.97 7.36 -5.55
CA GLY A 266 -7.70 7.19 -6.24
C GLY A 266 -6.88 6.00 -5.72
N PRO A 267 -6.64 5.90 -4.41
CA PRO A 267 -6.06 4.70 -3.80
C PRO A 267 -6.82 3.41 -4.14
N ALA A 268 -8.16 3.43 -4.14
CA ALA A 268 -8.96 2.25 -4.49
C ALA A 268 -8.81 1.85 -5.97
N ILE A 269 -8.80 2.82 -6.90
CA ILE A 269 -8.50 2.57 -8.32
C ILE A 269 -7.10 1.96 -8.47
N TYR A 270 -6.11 2.50 -7.75
CA TYR A 270 -4.76 1.95 -7.75
C TYR A 270 -4.74 0.47 -7.31
N LEU A 271 -5.45 0.10 -6.24
CA LEU A 271 -5.55 -1.30 -5.80
C LEU A 271 -6.17 -2.25 -6.85
N VAL A 272 -7.05 -1.72 -7.72
CA VAL A 272 -7.62 -2.48 -8.83
C VAL A 272 -6.61 -2.66 -9.98
N LEU A 273 -5.77 -1.66 -10.23
CA LEU A 273 -4.84 -1.63 -11.37
C LEU A 273 -3.46 -2.22 -11.08
N ARG A 274 -3.03 -2.30 -9.82
CA ARG A 274 -1.68 -2.72 -9.45
C ARG A 274 -1.37 -4.16 -9.90
N PRO A 275 -0.12 -4.48 -10.30
CA PRO A 275 0.31 -5.83 -10.64
C PRO A 275 0.22 -6.77 -9.44
N ARG A 276 0.04 -8.07 -9.68
CA ARG A 276 -0.24 -9.06 -8.63
C ARG A 276 0.50 -10.35 -8.84
N ALA A 277 0.53 -11.17 -7.79
CA ALA A 277 1.11 -12.50 -7.82
C ALA A 277 0.44 -13.32 -8.92
N GLU A 278 1.20 -13.62 -9.98
CA GLU A 278 0.73 -14.45 -11.10
C GLU A 278 0.70 -15.91 -10.76
#